data_AF-A0A3B9Z1M6-F1
#
_entry.id   AF-A0A3B9Z1M6-F1
#
_cell.length_a   1.000
_cell.length_b   1.000
_cell.length_c   1.000
_cell.angle_alpha   90.00
_cell.angle_beta   90.00
_cell.angle_gamma   90.00
#
_symmetry.space_group_name_H-M   'P 1'
#
loop_
_entity.id
_entity.type
_entity.pdbx_description
1 polymer ?
#
loop_
_entity_poly.entity_id
_entity_poly.type
_entity_poly.pdbx_seq_one_letter_code
_entity_poly.pdbx_strand_id
1 'polypeptide(L)'
;VVALPQFTGIGGEFRSPDSSDWEAFGELDGGRYRQALIELHTALKKFHRHFGYRVANEIARFVVLADTQSDGPMTADAFDIAVVAKVLPKFHGTRRDVEEPLKAVFQWAIDGSSGTRTDRHDDRNWVADSGTHLSFRAGQTSRSSTPATGTEAETPDATAPRPDTGSATRYARTAMKAWRMLRRLDGGFTSFME
;
A
#
# COMPACT_ATOMS: atom_id res chain seq x y z
N VAL A 1 -27.13 -7.56 32.17
CA VAL A 1 -26.28 -7.23 31.01
C VAL A 1 -25.16 -6.34 31.52
N VAL A 2 -23.90 -6.80 31.46
CA VAL A 2 -22.76 -5.94 31.82
C VAL A 2 -22.52 -4.99 30.66
N ALA A 3 -22.64 -3.68 30.87
CA ALA A 3 -22.29 -2.70 29.86
C ALA A 3 -20.78 -2.72 29.65
N LEU A 4 -20.33 -2.73 28.39
CA LEU A 4 -18.91 -2.55 28.09
C LEU A 4 -18.49 -1.16 28.58
N PRO A 5 -17.31 -1.03 29.21
CA PRO A 5 -16.80 0.28 29.62
C PRO A 5 -16.67 1.19 28.40
N GLN A 6 -17.17 2.41 28.51
CA GLN A 6 -17.08 3.41 27.45
C GLN A 6 -15.62 3.87 27.33
N PHE A 7 -15.05 3.75 26.13
CA PHE A 7 -13.76 4.37 25.83
C PHE A 7 -13.92 5.89 25.81
N THR A 8 -13.34 6.57 26.78
CA THR A 8 -13.43 8.03 26.96
C THR A 8 -12.39 8.79 26.14
N GLY A 9 -11.68 8.14 25.22
CA GLY A 9 -10.55 8.75 24.52
C GLY A 9 -9.25 8.71 25.35
N ILE A 10 -8.17 9.11 24.70
CA ILE A 10 -6.84 9.14 25.32
C ILE A 10 -6.71 10.42 26.13
N GLY A 11 -6.21 10.30 27.37
CA GLY A 11 -6.20 11.42 28.32
C GLY A 11 -7.58 11.75 28.89
N GLY A 12 -8.60 10.91 28.65
CA GLY A 12 -9.95 11.11 29.19
C GLY A 12 -10.87 11.96 28.31
N GLU A 13 -10.41 12.42 27.14
CA GLU A 13 -11.20 13.24 26.23
C GLU A 13 -11.38 12.57 24.86
N PHE A 14 -12.61 12.16 24.58
CA PHE A 14 -13.01 11.73 23.25
C PHE A 14 -13.37 12.95 22.41
N ARG A 15 -12.79 13.03 21.21
CA ARG A 15 -13.24 13.97 20.18
C ARG A 15 -13.29 13.29 18.81
N SER A 16 -14.13 13.81 17.93
CA SER A 16 -14.17 13.39 16.53
C SER A 16 -12.90 13.82 15.78
N PRO A 17 -12.49 13.11 14.72
CA PRO A 17 -11.42 13.57 13.84
C PRO A 17 -11.74 14.92 13.19
N ASP A 18 -10.78 15.84 13.19
CA ASP A 18 -10.91 17.21 12.66
C ASP A 18 -9.62 17.72 12.00
N SER A 19 -9.56 19.00 11.63
CA SER A 19 -8.41 19.57 10.94
C SER A 19 -7.14 19.64 11.78
N SER A 20 -7.24 19.65 13.11
CA SER A 20 -6.05 19.61 13.98
C SER A 20 -5.30 18.28 13.84
N ASP A 21 -6.01 17.17 13.57
CA ASP A 21 -5.38 15.89 13.28
C ASP A 21 -4.57 15.95 11.98
N TRP A 22 -5.10 16.67 10.98
CA TRP A 22 -4.42 16.87 9.70
C TRP A 22 -3.15 17.70 9.82
N GLU A 23 -3.17 18.73 10.67
CA GLU A 23 -2.00 19.55 11.00
C GLU A 23 -0.95 18.71 11.73
N ALA A 24 -1.32 18.01 12.81
CA ALA A 24 -0.42 17.14 13.57
C ALA A 24 0.19 16.03 12.72
N PHE A 25 -0.59 15.41 11.83
CA PHE A 25 -0.10 14.41 10.88
C PHE A 25 0.97 14.96 9.93
N GLY A 26 0.95 16.28 9.67
CA GLY A 26 1.95 16.98 8.89
C GLY A 26 3.31 17.12 9.54
N GLU A 27 3.36 17.08 10.86
CA GLU A 27 4.59 17.21 11.64
C GLU A 27 5.33 15.86 11.77
N LEU A 28 4.61 14.74 11.60
CA LEU A 28 5.19 13.39 11.65
C LEU A 28 6.08 13.11 10.45
N ASP A 29 7.27 12.55 10.71
CA ASP A 29 8.27 12.16 9.71
C ASP A 29 8.50 13.22 8.61
N GLY A 30 8.54 14.50 9.00
CA GLY A 30 8.73 15.62 8.07
C GLY A 30 7.61 15.78 7.03
N GLY A 31 6.40 15.30 7.34
CA GLY A 31 5.21 15.44 6.50
C GLY A 31 5.15 14.48 5.31
N ARG A 32 6.07 13.51 5.21
CA ARG A 32 6.16 12.60 4.05
C ARG A 32 4.87 11.82 3.78
N TYR A 33 4.14 11.39 4.81
CA TYR A 33 2.91 10.60 4.63
C TYR A 33 1.69 11.47 4.36
N ARG A 34 1.66 12.69 4.92
CA ARG A 34 0.67 13.70 4.51
C ARG A 34 0.79 13.96 3.01
N GLN A 35 2.01 14.15 2.53
CA GLN A 35 2.29 14.34 1.12
C GLN A 35 1.89 13.11 0.28
N ALA A 36 2.25 11.90 0.74
CA ALA A 36 1.85 10.67 0.06
C ALA A 36 0.33 10.49 -0.05
N LEU A 37 -0.42 10.90 0.99
CA LEU A 37 -1.89 10.84 0.98
C LEU A 37 -2.51 11.86 0.00
N ILE A 38 -1.92 13.05 -0.12
CA ILE A 38 -2.31 14.07 -1.11
C ILE A 38 -2.09 13.55 -2.54
N GLU A 39 -0.99 12.84 -2.77
CA GLU A 39 -0.71 12.25 -4.08
C GLU A 39 -1.67 11.12 -4.41
N LEU A 40 -1.97 10.23 -3.46
CA LEU A 40 -2.99 9.19 -3.65
C LEU A 40 -4.35 9.81 -3.97
N HIS A 41 -4.76 10.83 -3.20
CA HIS A 41 -5.97 11.58 -3.47
C HIS A 41 -5.98 12.15 -4.90
N THR A 42 -4.88 12.76 -5.34
CA THR A 42 -4.72 13.35 -6.67
C THR A 42 -4.76 12.29 -7.77
N ALA A 43 -4.09 11.14 -7.57
CA ALA A 43 -4.10 10.01 -8.49
C ALA A 43 -5.50 9.42 -8.66
N LEU A 44 -6.35 9.47 -7.63
CA LEU A 44 -7.74 9.01 -7.69
C LEU A 44 -8.72 10.07 -8.22
N LYS A 45 -8.35 11.35 -8.18
CA LYS A 45 -9.19 12.46 -8.67
C LYS A 45 -9.52 12.34 -10.15
N LYS A 46 -8.58 11.87 -10.98
CA LYS A 46 -8.76 11.65 -12.43
C LYS A 46 -9.85 10.63 -12.78
N PHE A 47 -10.25 9.81 -11.82
CA PHE A 47 -11.31 8.82 -11.97
C PHE A 47 -12.58 9.14 -11.17
N HIS A 48 -12.67 10.34 -10.59
CA HIS A 48 -13.74 10.70 -9.64
C HIS A 48 -13.85 9.75 -8.43
N ARG A 49 -12.72 9.14 -8.01
CA ARG A 49 -12.64 8.22 -6.86
C ARG A 49 -11.81 8.78 -5.68
N HIS A 50 -11.53 10.08 -5.70
CA HIS A 50 -10.87 10.76 -4.58
C HIS A 50 -11.76 10.78 -3.32
N PHE A 51 -11.12 10.88 -2.15
CA PHE A 51 -11.81 10.88 -0.87
C PHE A 51 -11.87 12.30 -0.27
N GLY A 52 -12.96 12.62 0.43
CA GLY A 52 -13.11 13.93 1.08
C GLY A 52 -12.34 14.05 2.40
N TYR A 53 -12.37 15.26 2.98
CA TYR A 53 -11.66 15.63 4.21
C TYR A 53 -11.96 14.72 5.41
N ARG A 54 -13.17 14.17 5.53
CA ARG A 54 -13.50 13.22 6.61
C ARG A 54 -12.56 12.01 6.62
N VAL A 55 -12.30 11.43 5.44
CA VAL A 55 -11.38 10.28 5.32
C VAL A 55 -9.95 10.70 5.63
N ALA A 56 -9.54 11.88 5.15
CA ALA A 56 -8.20 12.41 5.42
C ALA A 56 -7.97 12.62 6.92
N ASN A 57 -8.92 13.22 7.63
CA ASN A 57 -8.83 13.45 9.09
C ASN A 57 -8.91 12.14 9.87
N GLU A 58 -9.72 11.17 9.44
CA GLU A 58 -9.78 9.85 10.08
C GLU A 58 -8.45 9.08 9.93
N ILE A 59 -7.80 9.15 8.77
CA ILE A 59 -6.46 8.59 8.56
C ILE A 59 -5.43 9.33 9.42
N ALA A 60 -5.41 10.66 9.36
CA ALA A 60 -4.49 11.50 10.12
C ALA A 60 -4.56 11.22 11.61
N ARG A 61 -5.78 11.19 12.18
CA ARG A 61 -6.00 10.86 13.59
C ARG A 61 -5.50 9.47 13.92
N PHE A 62 -5.79 8.46 13.10
CA PHE A 62 -5.32 7.11 13.36
C PHE A 62 -3.79 7.04 13.41
N VAL A 63 -3.10 7.66 12.45
CA VAL A 63 -1.64 7.65 12.40
C VAL A 63 -1.02 8.41 13.58
N VAL A 64 -1.53 9.59 13.89
CA VAL A 64 -1.08 10.38 15.06
C VAL A 64 -1.28 9.61 16.36
N LEU A 65 -2.44 8.97 16.53
CA LEU A 65 -2.69 8.15 17.72
C LEU A 65 -1.77 6.93 17.77
N ALA A 66 -1.56 6.25 16.65
CA ALA A 66 -0.67 5.10 16.61
C ALA A 66 0.77 5.47 16.98
N ASP A 67 1.29 6.56 16.42
CA ASP A 67 2.65 7.06 16.69
C ASP A 67 2.84 7.50 18.15
N THR A 68 1.86 8.20 18.71
CA THR A 68 1.91 8.70 20.10
C THR A 68 1.77 7.60 21.16
N GLN A 69 1.24 6.43 20.80
CA GLN A 69 1.00 5.32 21.74
C GLN A 69 1.93 4.14 21.55
N SER A 70 2.70 4.10 20.47
CA SER A 70 3.65 3.02 20.23
C SER A 70 4.96 3.29 20.95
N ASP A 71 5.54 2.25 21.54
CA ASP A 71 6.89 2.29 22.13
C ASP A 71 8.02 2.34 21.06
N GLY A 72 7.67 2.46 19.77
CA GLY A 72 8.61 2.44 18.65
C GLY A 72 8.03 3.05 17.37
N PRO A 73 8.79 3.09 16.26
CA PRO A 73 8.37 3.75 15.03
C PRO A 73 7.17 3.03 14.40
N MET A 74 6.00 3.66 14.43
CA MET A 74 4.74 3.06 13.93
C MET A 74 4.12 3.86 12.77
N THR A 75 4.50 5.12 12.57
CA THR A 75 3.89 6.01 11.57
C THR A 75 3.78 5.38 10.18
N ALA A 76 4.83 4.69 9.70
CA ALA A 76 4.85 4.03 8.38
C ALA A 76 3.77 2.93 8.26
N ASP A 77 3.75 2.01 9.22
CA ASP A 77 2.82 0.89 9.25
C ASP A 77 1.39 1.36 9.47
N ALA A 78 1.20 2.31 10.39
CA ALA A 78 -0.10 2.91 10.66
C ALA A 78 -0.68 3.58 9.42
N PHE A 79 0.14 4.30 8.66
CA PHE A 79 -0.29 4.93 7.42
C PHE A 79 -0.74 3.90 6.37
N ASP A 80 0.05 2.86 6.12
CA ASP A 80 -0.28 1.80 5.17
C ASP A 80 -1.58 1.07 5.58
N ILE A 81 -1.74 0.76 6.88
CA ILE A 81 -2.95 0.17 7.44
C ILE A 81 -4.16 1.10 7.24
N ALA A 82 -4.01 2.39 7.51
CA ALA A 82 -5.10 3.36 7.39
C ALA A 82 -5.58 3.52 5.94
N VAL A 83 -4.68 3.50 4.97
CA VAL A 83 -5.04 3.51 3.54
C VAL A 83 -5.86 2.28 3.18
N VAL A 84 -5.43 1.09 3.62
CA VAL A 84 -6.21 -0.14 3.44
C VAL A 84 -7.59 -0.05 4.09
N ALA A 85 -7.68 0.49 5.30
CA ALA A 85 -8.93 0.54 6.06
C ALA A 85 -9.92 1.62 5.58
N LYS A 86 -9.43 2.72 5.00
CA LYS A 86 -10.26 3.91 4.74
C LYS A 86 -10.40 4.26 3.25
N VAL A 87 -9.44 3.88 2.41
CA VAL A 87 -9.44 4.19 0.97
C VAL A 87 -9.95 3.00 0.15
N LEU A 88 -9.36 1.81 0.31
CA LEU A 88 -9.72 0.63 -0.50
C LEU A 88 -11.19 0.17 -0.38
N PRO A 89 -11.89 0.27 0.77
CA PRO A 89 -13.30 -0.13 0.86
C PRO A 89 -14.25 0.73 0.03
N LYS A 90 -13.78 1.87 -0.49
CA LYS A 90 -14.57 2.78 -1.33
C LYS A 90 -14.62 2.35 -2.80
N PHE A 91 -13.88 1.31 -3.17
CA PHE A 91 -13.84 0.79 -4.54
C PHE A 91 -14.97 -0.21 -4.72
N HIS A 92 -16.04 0.25 -5.38
CA HIS A 92 -17.22 -0.54 -5.72
C HIS A 92 -17.79 -0.06 -7.05
N GLY A 93 -18.58 -0.92 -7.71
CA GLY A 93 -19.22 -0.61 -8.99
C GLY A 93 -18.93 -1.68 -10.04
N THR A 94 -18.97 -1.30 -11.32
CA THR A 94 -18.62 -2.20 -12.42
C THR A 94 -17.11 -2.39 -12.49
N ARG A 95 -16.65 -3.43 -13.21
CA ARG A 95 -15.22 -3.64 -13.46
C ARG A 95 -14.56 -2.39 -14.06
N ARG A 96 -15.23 -1.75 -15.02
CA ARG A 96 -14.75 -0.51 -15.67
C ARG A 96 -14.55 0.63 -14.68
N ASP A 97 -15.41 0.73 -13.66
CA ASP A 97 -15.36 1.83 -12.69
C ASP A 97 -14.28 1.64 -11.61
N VAL A 98 -13.69 0.45 -11.52
CA VAL A 98 -12.83 0.03 -10.42
C VAL A 98 -11.42 -0.34 -10.87
N GLU A 99 -11.27 -0.95 -12.05
CA GLU A 99 -10.00 -1.49 -12.54
C GLU A 99 -8.91 -0.42 -12.65
N GLU A 100 -9.14 0.64 -13.41
CA GLU A 100 -8.13 1.71 -13.62
C GLU A 100 -7.80 2.49 -12.33
N PRO A 101 -8.79 2.85 -11.49
CA PRO A 101 -8.51 3.37 -10.15
C PRO A 101 -7.65 2.44 -9.29
N LEU A 102 -7.93 1.14 -9.28
CA LEU A 102 -7.14 0.18 -8.49
C LEU A 102 -5.71 0.01 -9.02
N LYS A 103 -5.51 0.02 -10.34
CA LYS A 103 -4.17 0.04 -10.93
C LYS A 103 -3.38 1.26 -10.46
N ALA A 104 -4.01 2.43 -10.41
CA ALA A 104 -3.35 3.63 -9.90
C ALA A 104 -3.00 3.53 -8.40
N VAL A 105 -3.86 2.94 -7.56
CA VAL A 105 -3.51 2.65 -6.15
C VAL A 105 -2.34 1.69 -6.07
N PHE A 106 -2.37 0.62 -6.86
CA PHE A 106 -1.33 -0.41 -6.87
C PHE A 106 0.04 0.17 -7.26
N GLN A 107 0.09 0.95 -8.35
CA GLN A 107 1.29 1.65 -8.79
C GLN A 107 1.83 2.61 -7.73
N TRP A 108 0.94 3.44 -7.16
CA TRP A 108 1.32 4.33 -6.05
C TRP A 108 1.83 3.54 -4.83
N ALA A 109 1.28 2.36 -4.56
CA ALA A 109 1.71 1.52 -3.44
C ALA A 109 3.08 0.85 -3.67
N ILE A 110 3.47 0.61 -4.92
CA ILE A 110 4.80 0.09 -5.26
C ILE A 110 5.86 1.19 -5.15
N ASP A 111 5.61 2.34 -5.76
CA ASP A 111 6.62 3.37 -6.01
C ASP A 111 6.60 4.53 -4.99
N GLY A 112 5.44 4.77 -4.38
CA GLY A 112 5.10 6.01 -3.67
C GLY A 112 5.21 7.25 -4.55
N SER A 113 5.56 8.38 -3.92
CA SER A 113 5.57 9.74 -4.49
C SER A 113 6.53 9.99 -5.65
N SER A 114 7.53 9.13 -5.83
CA SER A 114 8.74 9.43 -6.61
C SER A 114 8.93 8.47 -7.79
N GLY A 115 7.89 7.68 -8.12
CA GLY A 115 7.97 6.51 -9.00
C GLY A 115 8.66 6.75 -10.33
N THR A 116 9.89 6.24 -10.43
CA THR A 116 10.73 6.29 -11.64
C THR A 116 10.75 4.94 -12.37
N ARG A 117 10.13 3.89 -11.80
CA ARG A 117 10.24 2.50 -12.23
C ARG A 117 8.96 1.96 -12.84
N THR A 118 8.76 2.27 -14.12
CA THR A 118 7.59 1.83 -14.90
C THR A 118 7.59 0.33 -15.22
N ASP A 119 8.74 -0.35 -15.11
CA ASP A 119 8.87 -1.79 -15.36
C ASP A 119 7.96 -2.64 -14.47
N ARG A 120 7.64 -2.12 -13.28
CA ARG A 120 6.88 -2.81 -12.24
C ARG A 120 5.38 -2.54 -12.24
N HIS A 121 4.88 -1.73 -13.18
CA HIS A 121 3.49 -1.24 -13.14
C HIS A 121 2.45 -2.24 -13.64
N ASP A 122 2.87 -3.27 -14.34
CA ASP A 122 1.98 -4.37 -14.74
C ASP A 122 1.75 -5.32 -13.55
N ASP A 123 0.54 -5.25 -12.98
CA ASP A 123 0.12 -6.03 -11.82
C ASP A 123 0.13 -7.55 -12.09
N ARG A 124 0.09 -7.98 -13.36
CA ARG A 124 0.18 -9.41 -13.74
C ARG A 124 1.56 -10.00 -13.56
N ASN A 125 2.59 -9.17 -13.52
CA ASN A 125 3.97 -9.61 -13.28
C ASN A 125 4.27 -9.77 -11.78
N TRP A 126 3.30 -9.53 -10.91
CA TRP A 126 3.44 -9.70 -9.47
C TRP A 126 2.75 -10.96 -8.97
N VAL A 127 3.38 -11.62 -8.00
CA VAL A 127 2.85 -12.81 -7.35
C VAL A 127 2.92 -12.64 -5.85
N ALA A 128 1.83 -12.99 -5.15
CA ALA A 128 1.82 -13.06 -3.70
C ALA A 128 2.60 -14.29 -3.21
N ASP A 129 3.46 -14.09 -2.22
CA ASP A 129 3.99 -15.19 -1.42
C ASP A 129 2.92 -15.68 -0.42
N SER A 130 3.24 -16.70 0.38
CA SER A 130 2.33 -17.27 1.39
C SER A 130 1.96 -16.32 2.54
N GLY A 131 2.23 -15.01 2.43
CA GLY A 131 1.94 -14.00 3.45
C GLY A 131 1.49 -12.67 2.87
N THR A 132 2.18 -11.60 3.29
CA THR A 132 1.88 -10.20 2.97
C THR A 132 2.82 -9.59 1.96
N HIS A 133 3.74 -10.34 1.35
CA HIS A 133 4.67 -9.78 0.39
C HIS A 133 4.31 -10.11 -1.06
N LEU A 134 4.50 -9.10 -1.90
CA LEU A 134 4.44 -9.25 -3.34
C LEU A 134 5.87 -9.35 -3.86
N SER A 135 6.09 -10.33 -4.74
CA SER A 135 7.35 -10.50 -5.46
C SER A 135 7.13 -10.16 -6.94
N PHE A 136 7.98 -9.30 -7.48
CA PHE A 136 7.97 -8.96 -8.90
C PHE A 136 8.69 -10.02 -9.71
N ARG A 137 7.98 -10.68 -10.62
CA ARG A 137 8.56 -11.57 -11.62
C ARG A 137 8.87 -10.73 -12.86
N ALA A 138 10.09 -10.21 -12.94
CA ALA A 138 10.58 -9.65 -14.18
C ALA A 138 10.49 -10.74 -15.26
N GLY A 139 9.82 -10.42 -16.38
CA GLY A 139 9.67 -11.38 -17.46
C GLY A 139 11.02 -11.91 -17.95
N GLN A 140 11.15 -13.24 -17.92
CA GLN A 140 11.83 -13.95 -18.99
C GLN A 140 11.04 -13.70 -20.28
N THR A 141 11.21 -12.53 -20.89
CA THR A 141 10.71 -12.28 -22.24
C THR A 141 11.72 -12.90 -23.22
N SER A 142 11.33 -14.05 -23.78
CA SER A 142 11.83 -14.69 -25.00
C SER A 142 13.35 -14.68 -25.28
N ARG A 143 14.03 -15.78 -24.94
CA ARG A 143 15.10 -16.33 -25.79
C ARG A 143 14.83 -17.79 -26.09
N SER A 144 14.39 -18.07 -27.32
CA SER A 144 14.37 -19.40 -27.92
C SER A 144 15.76 -19.74 -28.48
N SER A 145 16.29 -20.91 -28.11
CA SER A 145 17.44 -21.68 -28.66
C SER A 145 18.83 -21.00 -28.65
N THR A 146 19.90 -21.58 -28.11
CA THR A 146 20.52 -22.90 -28.43
C THR A 146 21.42 -23.36 -27.26
N PRO A 147 21.63 -24.67 -27.00
CA PRO A 147 22.52 -25.13 -25.94
C PRO A 147 23.99 -25.06 -26.39
N ALA A 148 24.83 -24.39 -25.61
CA ALA A 148 26.28 -24.51 -25.70
C ALA A 148 26.81 -25.15 -24.42
N THR A 149 27.34 -26.36 -24.59
CA THR A 149 28.17 -27.10 -23.65
C THR A 149 29.35 -26.25 -23.17
N GLY A 150 29.62 -26.27 -21.87
CA GLY A 150 30.81 -25.66 -21.28
C GLY A 150 30.81 -25.78 -19.76
N THR A 151 31.46 -26.84 -19.27
CA THR A 151 31.88 -27.07 -17.89
C THR A 151 32.71 -25.90 -17.38
N GLU A 152 32.44 -25.40 -16.17
CA GLU A 152 33.46 -25.22 -15.13
C GLU A 152 32.81 -24.84 -13.79
N ALA A 153 33.29 -25.50 -12.74
CA ALA A 153 32.84 -25.36 -11.38
C ALA A 153 33.62 -24.21 -10.72
N GLU A 154 32.91 -23.25 -10.14
CA GLU A 154 33.49 -22.27 -9.23
C GLU A 154 32.77 -22.29 -7.88
N THR A 155 33.57 -22.59 -6.86
CA THR A 155 33.28 -22.48 -5.43
C THR A 155 32.84 -21.06 -5.07
N PRO A 156 31.85 -20.83 -4.18
CA PRO A 156 31.32 -19.50 -3.96
C PRO A 156 32.27 -18.64 -3.11
N ASP A 157 32.76 -17.57 -3.71
CA ASP A 157 33.47 -16.48 -3.04
C ASP A 157 32.50 -15.70 -2.13
N ALA A 158 32.83 -15.65 -0.86
CA ALA A 158 32.05 -15.06 0.21
C ALA A 158 32.33 -13.56 0.34
N THR A 159 32.08 -12.76 -0.70
CA THR A 159 32.10 -11.27 -0.64
C THR A 159 31.21 -10.61 -1.73
N ALA A 160 30.19 -11.31 -2.23
CA ALA A 160 29.14 -10.64 -3.02
C ALA A 160 28.10 -9.99 -2.07
N PRO A 161 27.72 -8.71 -2.26
CA PRO A 161 26.54 -8.18 -1.58
C PRO A 161 25.35 -9.04 -1.99
N ARG A 162 24.73 -9.71 -1.00
CA ARG A 162 23.49 -10.47 -1.21
C ARG A 162 22.50 -9.57 -1.95
N PRO A 163 21.79 -10.07 -2.99
CA PRO A 163 20.73 -9.30 -3.59
C PRO A 163 19.76 -8.91 -2.49
N ASP A 164 19.61 -7.61 -2.36
CA ASP A 164 18.56 -6.86 -1.69
C ASP A 164 17.21 -7.56 -1.88
N THR A 165 16.94 -8.53 -1.02
CA THR A 165 15.63 -9.20 -0.89
C THR A 165 14.70 -8.31 -0.05
N GLY A 166 14.84 -6.98 -0.21
CA GLY A 166 14.14 -5.95 0.54
C GLY A 166 12.87 -5.54 -0.19
N SER A 167 11.72 -5.73 0.48
CA SER A 167 10.36 -5.35 0.09
C SER A 167 10.25 -4.56 -1.22
N ALA A 168 9.83 -5.23 -2.30
CA ALA A 168 9.70 -4.62 -3.62
C ALA A 168 8.61 -3.51 -3.70
N THR A 169 7.86 -3.30 -2.63
CA THR A 169 6.75 -2.33 -2.51
C THR A 169 7.01 -1.31 -1.41
N ARG A 170 6.53 -0.07 -1.62
CA ARG A 170 6.64 1.04 -0.65
C ARG A 170 5.56 1.01 0.44
N TYR A 171 4.35 0.57 0.08
CA TYR A 171 3.21 0.38 1.00
C TYR A 171 2.69 -1.05 0.83
N ALA A 172 3.29 -1.99 1.55
CA ALA A 172 3.15 -3.42 1.29
C ALA A 172 1.71 -3.93 1.44
N ARG A 173 0.99 -3.49 2.48
CA ARG A 173 -0.40 -3.94 2.74
C ARG A 173 -1.35 -3.35 1.70
N THR A 174 -1.17 -2.08 1.36
CA THR A 174 -1.94 -1.43 0.29
C THR A 174 -1.70 -2.10 -1.05
N ALA A 175 -0.44 -2.35 -1.42
CA ALA A 175 -0.08 -3.03 -2.66
C ALA A 175 -0.69 -4.42 -2.72
N MET A 176 -0.56 -5.21 -1.64
CA MET A 176 -1.12 -6.56 -1.55
C MET A 176 -2.64 -6.57 -1.69
N LYS A 177 -3.36 -5.70 -0.96
CA LYS A 177 -4.82 -5.66 -1.04
C LYS A 177 -5.30 -5.18 -2.40
N ALA A 178 -4.69 -4.13 -2.97
CA ALA A 178 -5.01 -3.66 -4.31
C ALA A 178 -4.77 -4.75 -5.37
N TRP A 179 -3.65 -5.46 -5.28
CA TRP A 179 -3.34 -6.60 -6.16
C TRP A 179 -4.39 -7.71 -6.05
N ARG A 180 -4.77 -8.12 -4.83
CA ARG A 180 -5.84 -9.12 -4.62
C ARG A 180 -7.16 -8.67 -5.25
N MET A 181 -7.53 -7.41 -5.09
CA MET A 181 -8.74 -6.85 -5.70
C MET A 181 -8.66 -6.90 -7.24
N LEU A 182 -7.51 -6.57 -7.83
CA LEU A 182 -7.28 -6.67 -9.28
C LEU A 182 -7.39 -8.13 -9.78
N ARG A 183 -6.79 -9.10 -9.07
CA ARG A 183 -6.93 -10.53 -9.40
C ARG A 183 -8.39 -11.01 -9.34
N ARG A 184 -9.16 -10.47 -8.39
CA ARG A 184 -10.57 -10.82 -8.21
C ARG A 184 -11.45 -10.27 -9.34
N LEU A 185 -11.09 -9.13 -9.93
CA LEU A 185 -11.75 -8.59 -11.12
C LEU A 185 -11.57 -9.47 -12.36
N ASP A 186 -10.44 -10.16 -12.51
CA ASP A 186 -10.21 -11.12 -13.59
C ASP A 186 -11.18 -12.32 -13.51
N GLY A 187 -11.57 -12.71 -12.29
CA GLY A 187 -12.62 -13.70 -12.03
C GLY A 187 -14.06 -13.17 -12.15
N GLY A 188 -14.25 -11.91 -12.54
CA GLY A 188 -15.58 -11.30 -12.74
C GLY A 188 -16.27 -10.78 -11.47
N PHE A 189 -15.61 -10.80 -10.31
CA PHE A 189 -16.18 -10.33 -9.06
C PHE A 189 -15.78 -8.87 -8.78
N THR A 190 -16.76 -8.02 -8.50
CA THR A 190 -16.55 -6.62 -8.09
C THR A 190 -16.84 -6.34 -6.63
N SER A 191 -17.11 -7.40 -5.85
CA SER A 191 -17.23 -7.36 -4.39
C SER A 191 -15.93 -7.84 -3.73
N PHE A 192 -15.45 -7.08 -2.75
CA PHE A 192 -14.15 -7.26 -2.10
C PHE A 192 -14.23 -7.49 -0.59
N MET A 193 -15.40 -7.88 -0.09
CA MET A 193 -15.54 -8.31 1.31
C MET A 193 -14.77 -9.62 1.50
N GLU A 194 -13.76 -9.57 2.37
CA GLU A 194 -12.96 -10.69 2.88
C GLU A 194 -13.12 -10.73 4.40
#